data_AF-A0A2R6F5M1-F1
#
_entry.id   AF-A0A2R6F5M1-F1
#
_cell.length_a   1.000
_cell.length_b   1.000
_cell.length_c   1.000
_cell.angle_alpha   90.00
_cell.angle_beta   90.00
_cell.angle_gamma   90.00
#
_symmetry.space_group_name_H-M   'P 1'
#
loop_
_entity.id
_entity.type
_entity.pdbx_description
1 polymer ?
#
loop_
_entity_poly.entity_id
_entity_poly.type
_entity_poly.pdbx_seq_one_letter_code
_entity_poly.pdbx_strand_id
1 'polypeptide(L)'
;MSITTVELALRLLTFLCVLVGAPLCFLVGFRLLDYGAKDTLVERFSGARTGRDTGQLNAYFREAAVEATTCSICGAANGPDYTYCHTCQERLD
;
A
#
# COMPACT_ATOMS: atom_id res chain seq x y z
N MET A 1 34.69 -20.28 39.22
CA MET A 1 33.23 -20.25 39.06
C MET A 1 32.88 -21.06 37.81
N SER A 2 32.38 -22.28 37.97
CA SER A 2 31.92 -23.11 36.85
C SER A 2 30.48 -22.74 36.50
N ILE A 3 30.28 -22.11 35.34
CA ILE A 3 28.93 -21.90 34.80
C ILE A 3 28.38 -23.26 34.39
N THR A 4 27.17 -23.57 34.85
CA THR A 4 26.47 -24.79 34.43
C THR A 4 25.93 -24.63 33.01
N THR A 5 25.81 -25.73 32.26
CA THR A 5 25.25 -25.73 30.89
C THR A 5 23.85 -25.13 30.83
N VAL A 6 23.03 -25.36 31.86
CA VAL A 6 21.68 -24.81 31.99
C VAL A 6 21.72 -23.28 32.12
N GLU A 7 22.60 -22.75 32.97
CA GLU A 7 22.75 -21.31 33.17
C GLU A 7 23.23 -20.60 31.90
N LEU A 8 24.16 -21.23 31.16
CA LEU A 8 24.62 -20.70 29.87
C LEU A 8 23.48 -20.67 28.84
N ALA A 9 22.69 -21.76 28.74
CA ALA A 9 21.56 -21.84 27.83
C ALA A 9 20.50 -20.77 28.14
N LEU A 10 20.20 -20.55 29.43
CA LEU A 10 19.24 -19.54 29.86
C LEU A 10 19.70 -18.14 29.49
N ARG A 11 20.97 -17.82 29.73
CA ARG A 11 21.55 -16.51 29.37
C ARG A 11 21.49 -16.28 27.86
N LEU A 12 21.89 -17.27 27.06
CA LEU A 12 21.84 -17.18 25.60
C LEU A 12 20.41 -17.00 25.09
N LEU A 13 19.44 -17.73 25.67
CA LEU A 13 18.02 -17.57 25.34
C LEU A 13 17.55 -16.16 25.66
N THR A 14 17.87 -15.62 26.84
CA THR A 14 17.51 -14.25 27.21
C THR A 14 18.11 -13.23 26.25
N PHE A 15 19.40 -13.38 25.90
CA PHE A 15 20.06 -12.51 24.92
C PHE A 15 19.39 -12.59 23.56
N LEU A 16 19.04 -13.78 23.08
CA LEU A 16 18.34 -13.96 21.80
C LEU A 16 16.95 -13.28 21.82
N CYS A 17 16.18 -13.50 22.88
CA CYS A 17 14.85 -12.89 23.04
C CYS A 17 14.93 -11.35 23.06
N VAL A 18 15.93 -10.78 23.72
CA VAL A 18 16.08 -9.32 23.79
C VAL A 18 16.61 -8.75 22.47
N LEU A 19 17.70 -9.32 21.93
CA LEU A 19 18.37 -8.77 20.75
C LEU A 19 17.58 -9.00 19.46
N VAL A 20 16.88 -10.12 19.34
CA VAL A 20 16.15 -10.49 18.13
C VAL A 20 14.65 -10.35 18.34
N GLY A 21 14.14 -10.77 19.49
CA GLY A 21 12.71 -10.70 19.79
C GLY A 21 12.19 -9.26 19.90
N ALA A 22 12.90 -8.36 20.59
CA ALA A 22 12.46 -6.96 20.70
C ALA A 22 12.33 -6.24 19.34
N PRO A 23 13.33 -6.25 18.43
CA PRO A 23 13.16 -5.63 17.12
C PRO A 23 12.12 -6.35 16.25
N LEU A 24 11.99 -7.68 16.33
CA LEU A 24 10.92 -8.39 15.63
C LEU A 24 9.53 -7.97 16.13
N CYS A 25 9.32 -7.86 17.44
CA CYS A 25 8.07 -7.38 18.02
C CYS A 25 7.75 -5.96 17.54
N PHE A 26 8.75 -5.09 17.45
CA PHE A 26 8.57 -3.75 16.90
C PHE A 26 8.17 -3.77 15.42
N LEU A 27 8.85 -4.57 14.60
CA LEU A 27 8.51 -4.72 13.17
C LEU A 27 7.11 -5.29 12.97
N VAL A 28 6.73 -6.30 13.76
CA VAL A 28 5.40 -6.91 13.72
C VAL A 28 4.35 -5.88 14.12
N GLY A 29 4.56 -5.17 15.24
CA GLY A 29 3.64 -4.12 15.68
C GLY A 29 3.49 -3.01 14.64
N PHE A 30 4.60 -2.54 14.08
CA PHE A 30 4.59 -1.54 13.01
C PHE A 30 3.87 -2.04 11.77
N ARG A 31 4.06 -3.29 11.37
CA ARG A 31 3.36 -3.87 10.21
C ARG A 31 1.88 -4.06 10.48
N LEU A 32 1.48 -4.48 11.67
CA LEU A 32 0.06 -4.58 12.04
C LEU A 32 -0.60 -3.20 12.02
N LEU A 33 0.08 -2.16 12.49
CA LEU A 33 -0.39 -0.78 12.38
C LEU A 33 -0.47 -0.31 10.92
N ASP A 34 0.52 -0.64 10.08
CA ASP A 34 0.50 -0.34 8.64
C ASP A 34 -0.65 -1.07 7.91
N TYR A 35 -0.92 -2.32 8.26
CA TYR A 35 -2.08 -3.07 7.74
C TYR A 35 -3.41 -2.48 8.22
N GLY A 36 -3.56 -2.18 9.51
CA GLY A 36 -4.77 -1.55 10.03
C GLY A 36 -5.00 -0.14 9.47
N ALA A 37 -3.93 0.64 9.27
CA ALA A 37 -4.01 1.93 8.60
C ALA A 37 -4.44 1.79 7.14
N LYS A 38 -3.91 0.79 6.42
CA LYS A 38 -4.36 0.46 5.06
C LYS A 38 -5.83 0.08 5.02
N ASP A 39 -6.35 -0.66 5.99
CA ASP A 39 -7.78 -0.98 6.05
C ASP A 39 -8.64 0.28 6.25
N THR A 40 -8.23 1.22 7.12
CA THR A 40 -8.97 2.50 7.29
C THR A 40 -8.90 3.40 6.06
N LEU A 41 -7.79 3.36 5.30
CA LEU A 41 -7.66 4.06 4.03
C LEU A 41 -8.52 3.37 2.97
N VAL A 42 -8.47 2.04 2.89
CA VAL A 42 -9.32 1.25 1.99
C VAL A 42 -10.78 1.47 2.33
N GLU A 43 -11.24 1.52 3.57
CA GLU A 43 -12.64 1.83 3.92
C GLU A 43 -13.01 3.28 3.55
N ARG A 44 -12.16 4.27 3.86
CA ARG A 44 -12.41 5.67 3.47
C ARG A 44 -12.47 5.85 1.95
N PHE A 45 -11.69 5.08 1.20
CA PHE A 45 -11.68 5.15 -0.26
C PHE A 45 -12.60 4.14 -0.95
N SER A 46 -13.04 3.08 -0.27
CA SER A 46 -13.95 2.05 -0.81
C SER A 46 -15.41 2.39 -0.54
N GLY A 47 -15.72 3.11 0.55
CA GLY A 47 -17.05 3.66 0.81
C GLY A 47 -17.49 4.72 -0.21
N ALA A 48 -16.55 5.28 -0.99
CA ALA A 48 -16.81 6.26 -2.06
C ALA A 48 -16.52 5.74 -3.48
N ARG A 49 -16.09 4.48 -3.65
CA ARG A 49 -15.72 3.90 -4.96
C ARG A 49 -16.81 3.07 -5.63
N THR A 50 -18.07 3.45 -5.46
CA THR A 50 -19.14 3.06 -6.39
C THR A 50 -19.24 4.00 -7.60
N GLY A 51 -18.40 5.05 -7.67
CA GLY A 51 -18.23 5.90 -8.86
C GLY A 51 -16.83 5.79 -9.44
N ARG A 52 -16.74 5.65 -10.77
CA ARG A 52 -15.49 5.76 -11.55
C ARG A 52 -14.72 7.00 -11.08
N ASP A 53 -13.47 6.82 -10.69
CA ASP A 53 -12.55 7.88 -10.27
C ASP A 53 -12.19 8.79 -11.45
N THR A 54 -13.19 9.58 -11.85
CA THR A 54 -13.14 10.57 -12.93
C THR A 54 -12.73 11.92 -12.39
N GLY A 55 -12.93 12.18 -11.08
CA GLY A 55 -12.67 13.48 -10.46
C GLY A 55 -11.19 13.83 -10.38
N GLN A 56 -10.34 12.89 -9.99
CA GLN A 56 -8.90 13.16 -9.81
C GLN A 56 -8.19 13.35 -11.15
N LEU A 57 -8.49 12.53 -12.16
CA LEU A 57 -7.93 12.69 -13.50
C LEU A 57 -8.49 13.94 -14.21
N ASN A 58 -9.78 14.26 -14.06
CA ASN A 58 -10.34 15.49 -14.64
C ASN A 58 -9.71 16.75 -14.04
N ALA A 59 -9.39 16.74 -12.74
CA ALA A 59 -8.68 17.85 -12.10
C ALA A 59 -7.27 18.02 -12.67
N TYR A 60 -6.53 16.92 -12.89
CA TYR A 60 -5.22 16.93 -13.53
C TYR A 60 -5.28 17.50 -14.95
N PHE A 61 -6.21 17.05 -15.79
CA PHE A 61 -6.35 17.56 -17.16
C PHE A 61 -6.75 19.04 -17.19
N ARG A 62 -7.61 19.47 -16.25
CA ARG A 62 -8.01 20.88 -16.12
C ARG A 62 -6.83 21.77 -15.70
N GLU A 63 -5.97 21.31 -14.80
CA GLU A 63 -4.76 22.04 -14.37
C GLU A 63 -3.69 22.04 -15.47
N ALA A 64 -3.57 20.94 -16.22
CA ALA A 64 -2.67 20.83 -17.37
C ALA A 64 -3.17 21.60 -18.62
N ALA A 65 -4.36 22.20 -18.58
CA ALA A 65 -5.03 22.84 -19.72
C ALA A 65 -5.16 21.92 -20.96
N VAL A 66 -5.27 20.61 -20.73
CA VAL A 66 -5.44 19.59 -21.77
C VAL A 66 -6.92 19.20 -21.81
N GLU A 67 -7.52 19.14 -22.99
CA GLU A 67 -8.89 18.64 -23.16
C GLU A 67 -8.96 17.16 -22.77
N ALA A 68 -9.63 16.88 -21.64
CA ALA A 68 -9.88 15.51 -21.20
C ALA A 68 -10.94 14.87 -22.12
N THR A 69 -10.61 13.71 -22.69
CA THR A 69 -11.57 12.82 -23.33
C THR A 69 -11.97 11.69 -22.37
N THR A 70 -12.85 10.79 -22.79
CA THR A 70 -13.24 9.62 -21.99
C THR A 70 -12.80 8.32 -22.67
N CYS A 71 -12.27 7.39 -21.89
CA CYS A 71 -11.92 6.06 -22.37
C CYS A 71 -13.18 5.28 -22.76
N SER A 72 -13.21 4.72 -23.96
CA SER A 72 -14.37 3.97 -24.49
C SER A 72 -14.66 2.65 -23.75
N ILE A 73 -13.64 2.05 -23.15
CA ILE A 73 -13.77 0.77 -22.41
C ILE A 73 -14.27 1.02 -20.99
N CYS A 74 -13.59 1.92 -20.28
CA CYS A 74 -13.76 2.05 -18.84
C CYS A 74 -14.33 3.39 -18.42
N GLY A 75 -14.66 4.31 -19.33
CA GLY A 75 -15.27 5.62 -19.01
C GLY A 75 -14.41 6.55 -18.15
N ALA A 76 -13.15 6.21 -17.90
CA ALA A 76 -12.22 7.07 -17.16
C ALA A 76 -11.80 8.27 -18.03
N ALA A 77 -11.39 9.37 -17.39
CA ALA A 77 -10.80 10.50 -18.11
C ALA A 77 -9.49 10.06 -18.79
N ASN A 78 -9.30 10.48 -20.03
CA ASN A 78 -8.18 10.11 -20.87
C ASN A 78 -7.61 11.33 -21.59
N GLY A 79 -6.34 11.23 -22.00
CA GLY A 79 -5.75 12.27 -22.84
C GLY A 79 -6.34 12.22 -24.26
N PRO A 80 -6.35 13.35 -25.00
CA PRO A 80 -6.90 13.42 -26.34
C PRO A 80 -6.11 12.56 -27.34
N ASP A 81 -4.83 12.33 -27.08
CA ASP A 81 -3.93 11.56 -27.95
C ASP A 81 -4.00 10.04 -27.73
N TYR A 82 -4.79 9.56 -26.78
CA TYR A 82 -4.82 8.14 -26.39
C TYR A 82 -6.18 7.49 -26.68
N THR A 83 -6.17 6.32 -27.32
CA THR A 83 -7.40 5.54 -27.58
C THR A 83 -7.96 4.89 -26.31
N TYR A 84 -7.07 4.43 -25.42
CA TYR A 84 -7.40 3.78 -24.15
C TYR A 84 -6.66 4.47 -22.99
N CYS A 85 -7.21 4.41 -21.78
CA CYS A 85 -6.46 4.86 -20.60
C CYS A 85 -5.32 3.89 -20.30
N HIS A 86 -4.29 4.35 -19.57
CA HIS A 86 -3.11 3.54 -19.23
C HIS A 86 -3.47 2.15 -18.68
N THR A 87 -4.43 2.08 -17.76
CA THR A 87 -4.88 0.80 -17.17
C THR A 87 -5.57 -0.13 -18.17
N CYS A 88 -6.29 0.42 -19.14
CA CYS A 88 -6.89 -0.39 -20.20
C CYS A 88 -5.86 -0.82 -21.23
N GLN A 89 -4.86 0.03 -21.53
CA GLN A 89 -3.76 -0.29 -22.43
C GLN A 89 -2.90 -1.45 -21.87
N GLU A 90 -2.51 -1.39 -20.59
CA GLU A 90 -1.75 -2.46 -19.92
C GLU A 90 -2.44 -3.84 -19.91
N ARG A 91 -3.77 -3.88 -20.10
CA ARG A 91 -4.52 -5.14 -20.17
C ARG A 91 -4.61 -5.71 -21.60
N LEU A 92 -4.28 -4.90 -22.59
CA LEU A 92 -4.31 -5.26 -24.01
C LEU A 92 -2.92 -5.68 -24.53
N ASP A 93 -1.85 -5.26 -23.86
CA ASP A 93 -0.47 -5.68 -24.09
C ASP A 93 -0.14 -7.01 -23.40
#